data_AF-A0AAJ3R237-F1
#
_entry.id   AF-A0AAJ3R237-F1
#
_cell.length_a   1.000
_cell.length_b   1.000
_cell.length_c   1.000
_cell.angle_alpha   90.00
_cell.angle_beta   90.00
_cell.angle_gamma   90.00
#
_symmetry.space_group_name_H-M   'P 1'
#
loop_
_entity.id
_entity.type
_entity.pdbx_description
1 polymer ?
#
loop_
_entity_poly.entity_id
_entity_poly.type
_entity_poly.pdbx_seq_one_letter_code
_entity_poly.pdbx_strand_id
1 'polypeptide(L)'
;MTAGRVFSGVWRLPLVAPFVLATILYSRHAGAAPEDGEWSQDPGSHCSFVAPASLTAGPTFWIGACVDGKASGEGMLRRRDGDKAGPAFFGRMKDGIPEIGIIDLADGYRAGSFSDGDIGGQADPDPQDRIDAFRIAAKAARLVSAKYAAEKNAGSARHYEELAQTLEQQTD
;
A
#
# COMPACT_ATOMS: atom_id res chain seq x y z
N MET A 1 -1.34 61.48 23.14
CA MET A 1 -0.41 62.30 22.33
C MET A 1 1.02 61.93 22.71
N THR A 2 1.78 61.46 21.71
CA THR A 2 3.25 61.60 21.51
C THR A 2 4.20 61.43 22.73
N ALA A 3 5.03 60.38 22.83
CA ALA A 3 6.15 59.94 21.99
C ALA A 3 7.51 60.60 22.31
N GLY A 4 8.51 59.73 22.53
CA GLY A 4 9.94 59.94 22.29
C GLY A 4 10.82 60.02 23.56
N ARG A 5 12.08 59.53 23.61
CA ARG A 5 12.98 58.81 22.69
C ARG A 5 14.23 58.42 23.55
N VAL A 6 14.61 57.14 23.65
CA VAL A 6 15.78 56.42 23.07
C VAL A 6 17.19 56.63 23.69
N PHE A 7 17.93 55.50 23.71
CA PHE A 7 19.41 55.30 23.68
C PHE A 7 20.16 55.42 25.01
N SER A 8 21.18 54.63 25.37
CA SER A 8 21.96 53.52 24.77
C SER A 8 22.77 52.90 25.91
N GLY A 9 22.94 51.56 25.94
CA GLY A 9 23.72 50.87 26.98
C GLY A 9 24.65 49.82 26.39
N VAL A 10 25.94 50.16 26.34
CA VAL A 10 27.07 49.46 25.73
C VAL A 10 27.47 48.17 26.47
N TRP A 11 27.51 47.07 25.72
CA TRP A 11 28.59 46.07 25.58
C TRP A 11 29.37 45.58 26.81
N ARG A 12 29.21 44.29 27.15
CA ARG A 12 30.27 43.42 27.72
C ARG A 12 30.09 41.96 27.29
N LEU A 13 31.13 41.40 26.69
CA LEU A 13 31.50 39.97 26.56
C LEU A 13 33.04 39.93 26.73
N PRO A 14 33.72 38.81 27.03
CA PRO A 14 33.27 37.41 27.02
C PRO A 14 33.66 36.60 28.29
N LEU A 15 32.98 35.49 28.55
CA LEU A 15 33.53 34.39 29.37
C LEU A 15 33.43 33.11 28.54
N VAL A 16 34.59 32.63 28.12
CA VAL A 16 34.78 31.39 27.36
C VAL A 16 34.79 30.23 28.35
N ALA A 17 33.80 29.36 28.27
CA ALA A 17 33.76 28.08 29.00
C ALA A 17 33.88 26.93 27.98
N PRO A 18 34.79 25.97 28.15
CA PRO A 18 34.94 24.85 27.24
C PRO A 18 33.86 23.81 27.54
N PHE A 19 32.83 23.72 26.70
CA PHE A 19 31.89 22.59 26.73
C PHE A 19 32.52 21.39 25.99
N VAL A 20 32.82 20.35 26.76
CA VAL A 20 33.26 19.04 26.29
C VAL A 20 32.14 18.42 25.46
N LEU A 21 32.36 18.26 24.16
CA LEU A 21 31.41 17.64 23.23
C LEU A 21 31.55 16.11 23.31
N ALA A 22 30.71 15.46 24.10
CA ALA A 22 30.57 14.01 24.07
C ALA A 22 29.67 13.62 22.89
N THR A 23 30.28 13.24 21.76
CA THR A 23 29.57 12.70 20.60
C THR A 23 29.10 11.27 20.91
N ILE A 24 27.87 11.14 21.42
CA ILE A 24 27.19 9.85 21.49
C ILE A 24 26.74 9.50 20.06
N LEU A 25 27.50 8.63 19.40
CA LEU A 25 27.09 7.95 18.17
C LEU A 25 25.90 7.04 18.50
N TYR A 26 24.68 7.59 18.45
CA TYR A 26 23.49 6.77 18.31
C TYR A 26 23.50 6.19 16.90
N SER A 27 23.98 4.96 16.78
CA SER A 27 23.71 4.11 15.63
C SER A 27 22.20 3.94 15.50
N ARG A 28 21.56 4.82 14.72
CA ARG A 28 20.26 4.51 14.14
C ARG A 28 20.46 3.27 13.30
N HIS A 29 20.06 2.12 13.83
CA HIS A 29 19.72 0.98 13.01
C HIS A 29 18.48 1.42 12.24
N ALA A 30 18.70 2.06 11.08
CA ALA A 30 17.69 2.09 10.04
C ALA A 30 17.53 0.63 9.62
N GLY A 31 16.51 -0.03 10.16
CA GLY A 31 15.98 -1.20 9.49
C GLY A 31 15.66 -0.76 8.08
N ALA A 32 16.21 -1.45 7.08
CA ALA A 32 15.90 -1.20 5.69
C ALA A 32 14.36 -1.26 5.57
N ALA A 33 13.76 -0.09 5.35
CA ALA A 33 12.37 -0.03 4.94
C ALA A 33 12.28 -0.74 3.58
N PRO A 34 11.19 -1.48 3.31
CA PRO A 34 10.92 -1.94 1.96
C PRO A 34 10.55 -0.69 1.13
N GLU A 35 11.56 0.01 0.64
CA GLU A 35 11.45 1.02 -0.40
C GLU A 35 11.75 0.24 -1.69
N ASP A 36 10.74 -0.04 -2.50
CA ASP A 36 10.64 0.58 -3.83
C ASP A 36 9.19 0.55 -4.36
N GLY A 37 8.20 0.80 -3.51
CA GLY A 37 6.80 0.90 -3.93
C GLY A 37 6.23 2.30 -3.71
N GLU A 38 5.54 2.86 -4.71
CA GLU A 38 4.93 4.18 -4.60
C GLU A 38 3.75 4.13 -3.60
N TRP A 39 3.91 4.83 -2.48
CA TRP A 39 2.82 5.03 -1.52
C TRP A 39 1.72 5.86 -2.16
N SER A 40 0.50 5.36 -2.05
CA SER A 40 -0.72 5.98 -2.53
C SER A 40 -1.81 5.88 -1.48
N GLN A 41 -2.93 6.53 -1.75
CA GLN A 41 -4.10 6.53 -0.88
C GLN A 41 -5.36 6.33 -1.68
N ASP A 42 -6.31 5.59 -1.11
CA ASP A 42 -7.66 5.48 -1.64
C ASP A 42 -8.31 6.87 -1.65
N PRO A 43 -8.74 7.39 -2.81
CA PRO A 43 -9.36 8.71 -2.90
C PRO A 43 -10.63 8.88 -2.06
N GLY A 44 -11.36 7.80 -1.78
CA GLY A 44 -12.61 7.83 -1.01
C GLY A 44 -12.40 7.64 0.49
N SER A 45 -11.58 6.66 0.88
CA SER A 45 -11.40 6.28 2.29
C SER A 45 -10.13 6.85 2.94
N HIS A 46 -9.21 7.42 2.14
CA HIS A 46 -7.86 7.82 2.55
C HIS A 46 -7.00 6.68 3.12
N CYS A 47 -7.41 5.42 2.91
CA CYS A 47 -6.62 4.27 3.33
C CYS A 47 -5.31 4.23 2.54
N SER A 48 -4.18 4.15 3.24
CA SER A 48 -2.85 4.19 2.64
C SER A 48 -2.36 2.81 2.25
N PHE A 49 -1.69 2.72 1.10
CA PHE A 49 -1.12 1.49 0.60
C PHE A 49 0.05 1.75 -0.36
N VAL A 50 0.89 0.74 -0.55
CA VAL A 50 1.85 0.65 -1.65
C VAL A 50 1.15 -0.02 -2.82
N ALA A 51 1.17 0.64 -3.99
CA ALA A 51 0.63 0.07 -5.21
C ALA A 51 1.70 -0.77 -5.92
N PRO A 52 1.45 -2.06 -6.23
CA PRO A 52 2.32 -2.83 -7.11
C PRO A 52 2.54 -2.11 -8.45
N ALA A 53 3.77 -2.10 -8.96
CA ALA A 53 4.10 -1.39 -10.20
C ALA A 53 3.22 -1.79 -11.39
N SER A 54 2.84 -3.07 -11.49
CA SER A 54 1.95 -3.60 -12.53
C SER A 54 0.51 -3.05 -12.48
N LEU A 55 0.08 -2.41 -11.39
CA LEU A 55 -1.22 -1.71 -11.35
C LEU A 55 -1.26 -0.46 -12.22
N THR A 56 -0.09 0.07 -12.59
CA THR A 56 0.10 1.34 -13.30
C THR A 56 -0.39 2.56 -12.51
N ALA A 57 0.06 3.75 -12.91
CA ALA A 57 -0.19 4.99 -12.17
C ALA A 57 -1.65 5.47 -12.21
N GLY A 58 -2.09 6.09 -11.12
CA GLY A 58 -3.31 6.91 -10.99
C GLY A 58 -4.36 6.37 -10.00
N PRO A 59 -5.60 6.90 -10.00
CA PRO A 59 -6.60 6.62 -8.95
C PRO A 59 -6.84 5.14 -8.70
N THR A 60 -6.51 4.71 -7.49
CA THR A 60 -6.60 3.32 -7.05
C THR A 60 -7.42 3.24 -5.77
N PHE A 61 -8.38 2.32 -5.74
CA PHE A 61 -9.35 2.19 -4.66
C PHE A 61 -9.10 0.90 -3.90
N TRP A 62 -9.09 0.98 -2.56
CA TRP A 62 -8.92 -0.18 -1.70
C TRP A 62 -10.26 -0.72 -1.25
N ILE A 63 -10.45 -2.02 -1.42
CA ILE A 63 -11.60 -2.76 -0.92
C ILE A 63 -11.11 -3.87 0.00
N GLY A 64 -11.06 -3.55 1.29
CA GLY A 64 -10.68 -4.47 2.36
C GLY A 64 -10.71 -3.75 3.70
N ALA A 65 -10.07 -4.32 4.72
CA ALA A 65 -9.95 -3.64 6.01
C ALA A 65 -8.91 -2.50 5.92
N CYS A 66 -9.18 -1.41 6.64
CA CYS A 66 -8.24 -0.32 6.83
C CYS A 66 -7.96 -0.17 8.32
N VAL A 67 -6.78 -0.63 8.76
CA VAL A 67 -6.37 -0.63 10.17
C VAL A 67 -5.28 0.41 10.34
N ASP A 68 -5.41 1.29 11.33
CA ASP A 68 -4.47 2.39 11.59
C ASP A 68 -4.16 3.24 10.34
N GLY A 69 -5.17 3.45 9.50
CA GLY A 69 -5.06 4.23 8.26
C GLY A 69 -4.38 3.51 7.09
N LYS A 70 -4.13 2.20 7.21
CA LYS A 70 -3.42 1.40 6.21
C LYS A 70 -4.18 0.15 5.78
N ALA A 71 -4.06 -0.18 4.49
CA ALA A 71 -4.68 -1.38 3.93
C ALA A 71 -4.13 -2.64 4.65
N SER A 72 -5.03 -3.50 5.11
CA SER A 72 -4.68 -4.66 5.94
C SER A 72 -5.60 -5.84 5.65
N GLY A 73 -5.04 -7.06 5.71
CA GLY A 73 -5.76 -8.30 5.46
C GLY A 73 -6.04 -8.53 3.97
N GLU A 74 -6.92 -9.48 3.67
CA GLU A 74 -7.36 -9.76 2.30
C GLU A 74 -8.19 -8.61 1.72
N GLY A 75 -7.99 -8.33 0.43
CA GLY A 75 -8.78 -7.34 -0.29
C GLY A 75 -8.30 -7.09 -1.72
N MET A 76 -8.83 -6.03 -2.31
CA MET A 76 -8.56 -5.65 -3.69
C MET A 76 -8.11 -4.20 -3.80
N LEU A 77 -7.06 -3.94 -4.59
CA LEU A 77 -6.79 -2.62 -5.15
C LEU A 77 -7.32 -2.59 -6.58
N ARG A 78 -8.21 -1.64 -6.89
CA ARG A 78 -8.75 -1.48 -8.25
C ARG A 78 -8.34 -0.14 -8.84
N ARG A 79 -7.63 -0.19 -9.97
CA ARG A 79 -7.33 0.99 -10.77
C ARG A 79 -8.56 1.43 -11.57
N ARG A 80 -8.87 2.73 -11.59
CA ARG A 80 -9.92 3.30 -12.47
C ARG A 80 -9.53 4.60 -13.15
N ASP A 81 -9.65 4.63 -14.47
CA ASP A 81 -9.54 5.83 -15.30
C ASP A 81 -10.94 6.30 -15.70
N GLY A 82 -11.53 7.14 -14.85
CA GLY A 82 -12.95 7.48 -14.97
C GLY A 82 -13.82 6.23 -14.85
N ASP A 83 -14.58 5.94 -15.90
CA ASP A 83 -15.46 4.76 -15.96
C ASP A 83 -14.73 3.48 -16.40
N LYS A 84 -13.49 3.58 -16.88
CA LYS A 84 -12.71 2.43 -17.34
C LYS A 84 -12.00 1.78 -16.17
N ALA A 85 -12.26 0.49 -15.99
CA ALA A 85 -11.58 -0.32 -15.00
C ALA A 85 -10.23 -0.79 -15.57
N GLY A 86 -9.14 -0.43 -14.89
CA GLY A 86 -7.78 -0.87 -15.21
C GLY A 86 -7.42 -2.18 -14.51
N PRO A 87 -6.12 -2.50 -14.39
CA PRO A 87 -5.65 -3.65 -13.64
C PRO A 87 -6.16 -3.69 -12.19
N ALA A 88 -6.22 -4.88 -11.60
CA ALA A 88 -6.55 -5.06 -10.19
C ALA A 88 -5.59 -5.98 -9.47
N PHE A 89 -5.30 -5.65 -8.23
CA PHE A 89 -4.63 -6.54 -7.30
C PHE A 89 -5.68 -7.25 -6.47
N PHE A 90 -5.53 -8.57 -6.29
CA PHE A 90 -6.29 -9.36 -5.33
C PHE A 90 -5.31 -10.12 -4.46
N GLY A 91 -5.33 -9.88 -3.16
CA GLY A 91 -4.36 -10.52 -2.28
C GLY A 91 -4.46 -10.07 -0.84
N ARG A 92 -3.39 -10.29 -0.10
CA ARG A 92 -3.25 -9.87 1.30
C ARG A 92 -2.31 -8.69 1.42
N MET A 93 -2.72 -7.72 2.23
CA MET A 93 -1.95 -6.54 2.62
C MET A 93 -1.57 -6.63 4.10
N LYS A 94 -0.39 -6.10 4.44
CA LYS A 94 0.06 -5.91 5.82
C LYS A 94 0.68 -4.53 5.96
N ASP A 95 0.13 -3.72 6.88
CA ASP A 95 0.59 -2.36 7.13
C ASP A 95 0.67 -1.51 5.86
N GLY A 96 -0.29 -1.68 4.95
CA GLY A 96 -0.35 -0.97 3.67
C GLY A 96 0.53 -1.58 2.58
N ILE A 97 1.31 -2.62 2.84
CA ILE A 97 2.23 -3.23 1.87
C ILE A 97 1.64 -4.57 1.38
N PRO A 98 1.61 -4.85 0.08
CA PRO A 98 1.22 -6.16 -0.43
C PRO A 98 2.17 -7.24 0.13
N GLU A 99 1.62 -8.38 0.56
CA GLU A 99 2.42 -9.54 0.95
C GLU A 99 2.50 -10.56 -0.18
N ILE A 100 1.33 -10.92 -0.72
CA ILE A 100 1.14 -11.98 -1.70
C ILE A 100 -0.23 -11.85 -2.35
N GLY A 101 -0.33 -12.19 -3.63
CA GLY A 101 -1.58 -12.18 -4.37
C GLY A 101 -1.36 -12.23 -5.86
N ILE A 102 -2.36 -11.75 -6.60
CA ILE A 102 -2.28 -11.62 -8.05
C ILE A 102 -2.48 -10.18 -8.51
N ILE A 103 -1.98 -9.88 -9.70
CA ILE A 103 -2.44 -8.77 -10.54
C ILE A 103 -3.21 -9.34 -11.72
N ASP A 104 -4.49 -8.99 -11.81
CA ASP A 104 -5.37 -9.20 -12.96
C ASP A 104 -5.06 -8.15 -14.02
N LEU A 105 -4.40 -8.59 -15.08
CA LEU A 105 -4.01 -7.82 -16.25
C LEU A 105 -4.94 -8.17 -17.42
N ALA A 106 -4.92 -7.36 -18.47
CA ALA A 106 -5.74 -7.60 -19.65
C ALA A 106 -5.40 -8.91 -20.38
N ASP A 107 -4.18 -9.41 -20.22
CA ASP A 107 -3.60 -10.57 -20.91
C ASP A 107 -3.31 -11.76 -19.97
N GLY A 108 -3.72 -11.70 -18.71
CA GLY A 108 -3.57 -12.80 -17.76
C GLY A 108 -3.26 -12.34 -16.33
N TYR A 109 -2.57 -13.19 -15.59
CA TYR A 109 -2.25 -12.97 -14.18
C TYR A 109 -0.75 -12.92 -13.93
N ARG A 110 -0.32 -11.92 -13.17
CA ARG A 110 0.93 -12.02 -12.37
C ARG A 110 0.56 -12.55 -11.00
N ALA A 111 1.32 -13.48 -10.46
CA ALA A 111 1.00 -14.14 -9.20
C ALA A 111 2.28 -14.42 -8.40
N GLY A 112 2.23 -14.16 -7.09
CA GLY A 112 3.32 -14.48 -6.18
C GLY A 112 3.40 -13.54 -5.00
N SER A 113 4.53 -13.62 -4.29
CA SER A 113 4.88 -12.72 -3.20
C SER A 113 5.22 -11.32 -3.73
N PHE A 114 5.08 -10.30 -2.87
CA PHE A 114 5.52 -8.95 -3.19
C PHE A 114 7.04 -8.83 -3.00
N SER A 115 7.74 -8.42 -4.05
CA SER A 115 9.18 -8.22 -4.05
C SER A 115 9.57 -7.23 -5.14
N ASP A 116 10.59 -6.41 -4.89
CA ASP A 116 11.10 -5.42 -5.85
C ASP A 116 10.00 -4.50 -6.42
N GLY A 117 9.05 -4.10 -5.56
CA GLY A 117 7.99 -3.15 -5.90
C GLY A 117 6.79 -3.76 -6.67
N ASP A 118 6.75 -5.07 -6.90
CA ASP A 118 5.66 -5.70 -7.65
C ASP A 118 5.31 -7.12 -7.15
N ILE A 119 4.19 -7.65 -7.63
CA ILE A 119 3.76 -9.03 -7.36
C ILE A 119 4.47 -10.01 -8.29
N GLY A 120 5.06 -11.05 -7.71
CA GLY A 120 5.81 -12.07 -8.42
C GLY A 120 7.25 -11.68 -8.77
N GLY A 121 7.66 -10.43 -8.49
CA GLY A 121 9.01 -9.95 -8.78
C GLY A 121 9.40 -10.05 -10.25
N GLN A 122 10.71 -10.08 -10.52
CA GLN A 122 11.29 -10.24 -11.87
C GLN A 122 11.67 -11.70 -12.21
N ALA A 123 11.66 -12.60 -11.22
CA ALA A 123 12.00 -14.01 -11.38
C ALA A 123 10.74 -14.86 -11.50
N ASP A 124 10.85 -16.06 -12.10
CA ASP A 124 9.74 -16.99 -12.09
C ASP A 124 9.39 -17.37 -10.63
N PRO A 125 8.13 -17.20 -10.21
CA PRO A 125 7.73 -17.50 -8.85
C PRO A 125 7.85 -19.00 -8.59
N ASP A 126 8.25 -19.35 -7.37
CA ASP A 126 8.17 -20.72 -6.90
C ASP A 126 6.74 -21.28 -7.16
N PRO A 127 6.60 -22.52 -7.68
CA PRO A 127 5.29 -23.07 -8.01
C PRO A 127 4.30 -23.03 -6.84
N GLN A 128 4.79 -23.21 -5.60
CA GLN A 128 3.97 -23.16 -4.40
C GLN A 128 3.53 -21.72 -4.08
N ASP A 129 4.44 -20.74 -4.22
CA ASP A 129 4.11 -19.31 -4.06
C ASP A 129 3.02 -18.88 -5.04
N ARG A 130 3.08 -19.39 -6.28
CA ARG A 130 2.04 -19.12 -7.28
C ARG A 130 0.69 -19.70 -6.87
N ILE A 131 0.65 -20.94 -6.40
CA ILE A 131 -0.59 -21.59 -5.90
C ILE A 131 -1.15 -20.82 -4.70
N ASP A 132 -0.31 -20.44 -3.76
CA ASP A 132 -0.72 -19.69 -2.57
C ASP A 132 -1.24 -18.29 -2.93
N ALA A 133 -0.63 -17.62 -3.91
CA ALA A 133 -1.11 -16.36 -4.45
C ALA A 133 -2.54 -16.47 -5.01
N PHE A 134 -2.82 -17.46 -5.86
CA PHE A 134 -4.16 -17.68 -6.40
C PHE A 134 -5.18 -18.02 -5.31
N ARG A 135 -4.80 -18.87 -4.34
CA ARG A 135 -5.67 -19.22 -3.21
C ARG A 135 -6.03 -18.00 -2.34
N ILE A 136 -5.07 -17.11 -2.10
CA ILE A 136 -5.30 -15.88 -1.34
C ILE A 136 -6.13 -14.89 -2.16
N ALA A 137 -5.86 -14.77 -3.46
CA ALA A 137 -6.64 -13.93 -4.35
C ALA A 137 -8.10 -14.36 -4.44
N ALA A 138 -8.38 -15.66 -4.49
CA ALA A 138 -9.74 -16.18 -4.46
C ALA A 138 -10.48 -15.78 -3.16
N LYS A 139 -9.80 -15.87 -2.00
CA LYS A 139 -10.35 -15.40 -0.72
C LYS A 139 -10.62 -13.90 -0.74
N ALA A 140 -9.70 -13.11 -1.27
CA ALA A 140 -9.87 -11.67 -1.41
C ALA A 140 -11.05 -11.32 -2.33
N ALA A 141 -11.19 -12.00 -3.47
CA ALA A 141 -12.32 -11.80 -4.38
C ALA A 141 -13.67 -12.15 -3.71
N ARG A 142 -13.75 -13.22 -2.91
CA ARG A 142 -14.95 -13.51 -2.11
C ARG A 142 -15.26 -12.46 -1.06
N LEU A 143 -14.24 -11.91 -0.40
CA LEU A 143 -14.43 -10.81 0.54
C LEU A 143 -15.02 -9.58 -0.16
N VAL A 144 -14.51 -9.24 -1.35
CA VAL A 144 -15.01 -8.15 -2.17
C VAL A 144 -16.45 -8.42 -2.63
N SER A 145 -16.76 -9.66 -3.06
CA SER A 145 -18.12 -10.12 -3.38
C SER A 145 -19.07 -9.88 -2.21
N ALA A 146 -18.70 -10.35 -1.00
CA ALA A 146 -19.51 -10.20 0.20
C ALA A 146 -19.74 -8.73 0.57
N LYS A 147 -18.72 -7.87 0.40
CA LYS A 147 -18.87 -6.43 0.62
C LYS A 147 -19.87 -5.80 -0.34
N TYR A 148 -19.78 -6.09 -1.64
CA TYR A 148 -20.76 -5.60 -2.61
C TYR A 148 -22.17 -6.14 -2.36
N ALA A 149 -22.30 -7.38 -1.89
CA ALA A 149 -23.59 -7.93 -1.49
C ALA A 149 -24.19 -7.15 -0.31
N ALA A 150 -23.39 -6.81 0.70
CA ALA A 150 -23.81 -5.98 1.82
C ALA A 150 -24.23 -4.56 1.41
N GLU A 151 -23.60 -4.02 0.36
CA GLU A 151 -23.95 -2.74 -0.28
C GLU A 151 -25.16 -2.85 -1.23
N LYS A 152 -25.83 -4.01 -1.29
CA LYS A 152 -26.96 -4.30 -2.19
C LYS A 152 -26.63 -4.20 -3.68
N ASN A 153 -25.36 -4.36 -4.04
CA ASN A 153 -24.90 -4.42 -5.42
C ASN A 153 -24.73 -5.89 -5.85
N ALA A 154 -25.84 -6.51 -6.24
CA ALA A 154 -25.87 -7.92 -6.63
C ALA A 154 -25.03 -8.23 -7.88
N GLY A 155 -24.90 -7.27 -8.81
CA GLY A 155 -24.12 -7.44 -10.03
C GLY A 155 -22.63 -7.58 -9.74
N SER A 156 -22.07 -6.65 -8.97
CA SER A 156 -20.66 -6.73 -8.54
C SER A 156 -20.41 -7.92 -7.62
N ALA A 157 -21.33 -8.22 -6.70
CA ALA A 157 -21.21 -9.39 -5.84
C ALA A 157 -21.04 -10.69 -6.65
N ARG A 158 -21.95 -10.93 -7.62
CA ARG A 158 -21.86 -12.10 -8.48
C ARG A 158 -20.57 -12.14 -9.29
N HIS A 159 -20.17 -11.01 -9.87
CA HIS A 159 -18.96 -10.91 -10.66
C HIS A 159 -17.71 -11.34 -9.88
N TYR A 160 -17.53 -10.83 -8.66
CA TYR A 160 -16.37 -11.18 -7.84
C TYR A 160 -16.43 -12.60 -7.26
N GLU A 161 -17.62 -13.17 -7.08
CA GLU A 161 -17.77 -14.59 -6.74
C GLU A 161 -17.36 -15.50 -7.90
N GLU A 162 -17.77 -15.19 -9.13
CA GLU A 162 -17.36 -15.93 -10.34
C GLU A 162 -15.85 -15.81 -10.57
N LEU A 163 -15.28 -14.62 -10.33
CA LEU A 163 -13.83 -14.43 -10.37
C LEU A 163 -13.12 -15.31 -9.31
N ALA A 164 -13.63 -15.34 -8.08
CA ALA A 164 -13.04 -16.19 -7.03
C ALA A 164 -13.01 -17.67 -7.43
N GLN A 165 -14.08 -18.18 -8.03
CA GLN A 165 -14.14 -19.55 -8.53
C GLN A 165 -13.14 -19.81 -9.66
N THR A 166 -12.97 -18.83 -10.57
CA THR A 166 -12.00 -18.92 -11.67
C THR A 166 -10.56 -18.96 -11.13
N LEU A 167 -10.26 -18.16 -10.10
CA LEU A 167 -8.94 -18.14 -9.47
C LEU A 167 -8.62 -19.44 -8.72
N GLU A 168 -9.61 -20.10 -8.11
CA GLU A 168 -9.40 -21.41 -7.49
C GLU A 168 -9.06 -22.51 -8.48
N GLN A 169 -9.66 -22.48 -9.68
CA GLN A 169 -9.34 -23.46 -10.72
C GLN A 169 -7.88 -23.34 -11.22
N GLN A 170 -7.18 -22.25 -10.90
CA GLN A 170 -5.74 -22.11 -11.19
C GLN A 170 -4.84 -22.84 -10.18
N THR A 171 -5.43 -23.41 -9.12
CA THR A 171 -4.70 -24.11 -8.05
C THR A 171 -4.79 -25.63 -8.11
N ASP A 172 -5.62 -26.16 -9.02
CA ASP A 172 -5.80 -27.61 -9.29
C ASP A 172 -4.80 -28.12 -10.33
#